data_AF-A0A0H2QZ43-F1
#
_entry.id   AF-A0A0H2QZ43-F1
#
_cell.length_a   1.000
_cell.length_b   1.000
_cell.length_c   1.000
_cell.angle_alpha   90.00
_cell.angle_beta   90.00
_cell.angle_gamma   90.00
#
_symmetry.space_group_name_H-M   'P 1'
#
loop_
_entity.id
_entity.type
_entity.pdbx_description
1 polymer ?
#
loop_
_entity_poly.entity_id
_entity_poly.type
_entity_poly.pdbx_seq_one_letter_code
_entity_poly.pdbx_strand_id
1 'polypeptide(L)'
;MAPVLLVPMIIVMALAAFHRVSHSGCNSTLKALKDGLRLSFTLDGTEMNARKTTLLEAFPVDLRTVKNRFRLDADTTTYAACPDCDEIFAPTMKNGI
;
A
#
# COMPACT_ATOMS: atom_id res chain seq x y z
N MET A 1 -14.10 7.54 3.96
CA MET A 1 -12.63 7.63 3.90
C MET A 1 -12.24 9.07 4.18
N ALA A 2 -11.36 9.35 5.15
CA ALA A 2 -10.99 10.73 5.45
C ALA A 2 -10.16 11.31 4.29
N PRO A 3 -10.49 12.50 3.75
CA PRO A 3 -9.78 13.08 2.60
C PRO A 3 -8.28 13.23 2.85
N VAL A 4 -7.90 13.50 4.10
CA VAL A 4 -6.52 13.63 4.56
C VAL A 4 -5.67 12.38 4.27
N LEU A 5 -6.27 11.19 4.23
CA LEU A 5 -5.55 9.95 3.96
C LEU A 5 -5.26 9.73 2.46
N LEU A 6 -5.93 10.44 1.56
CA LEU A 6 -5.73 10.30 0.12
C LEU A 6 -4.42 10.95 -0.35
N VAL A 7 -4.08 12.12 0.21
CA VAL A 7 -2.86 12.87 -0.10
C VAL A 7 -1.58 12.02 0.04
N PRO A 8 -1.30 11.40 1.20
CA PRO A 8 -0.08 10.60 1.37
C PRO A 8 -0.07 9.36 0.47
N MET A 9 -1.24 8.77 0.20
CA MET A 9 -1.34 7.62 -0.71
C MET A 9 -1.00 8.01 -2.15
N ILE A 10 -1.52 9.13 -2.65
CA ILE A 10 -1.24 9.61 -4.01
C ILE A 10 0.23 9.96 -4.16
N ILE A 11 0.84 10.63 -3.17
CA ILE A 11 2.27 10.94 -3.18
C ILE A 11 3.10 9.68 -3.33
N VAL A 12 2.81 8.64 -2.54
CA VAL A 12 3.57 7.40 -2.54
C VAL A 12 3.34 6.59 -3.82
N MET A 13 2.13 6.64 -4.38
CA MET A 13 1.88 6.08 -5.72
C MET A 13 2.66 6.81 -6.81
N ALA A 14 2.73 8.13 -6.77
CA ALA A 14 3.53 8.92 -7.71
C ALA A 14 5.03 8.62 -7.56
N LEU A 15 5.54 8.46 -6.33
CA LEU A 15 6.93 8.06 -6.09
C LEU A 15 7.22 6.65 -6.63
N ALA A 16 6.31 5.70 -6.43
CA ALA A 16 6.42 4.35 -6.97
C ALA A 16 6.39 4.35 -8.50
N ALA A 17 5.53 5.15 -9.12
CA ALA A 17 5.33 5.19 -10.57
C ALA A 17 6.42 5.96 -11.33
N PHE A 18 6.77 7.17 -10.87
CA PHE A 18 7.65 8.08 -11.62
C PHE A 18 9.13 7.94 -11.26
N HIS A 19 9.44 7.61 -10.01
CA HIS A 19 10.82 7.62 -9.52
C HIS A 19 11.42 6.22 -9.32
N ARG A 20 10.68 5.14 -9.65
CA ARG A 20 11.08 3.75 -9.38
C ARG A 20 11.58 3.55 -7.94
N VAL A 21 11.01 4.30 -7.00
CA VAL A 21 11.41 4.21 -5.58
C VAL A 21 11.14 2.79 -5.12
N SER A 22 12.14 2.18 -4.47
CA SER A 22 11.99 0.83 -3.95
C SER A 22 10.80 0.75 -2.97
N HIS A 23 10.20 -0.43 -2.83
CA HIS A 23 9.10 -0.63 -1.87
C HIS A 23 9.49 -0.16 -0.45
N SER A 24 10.74 -0.41 -0.05
CA SER A 24 11.29 0.05 1.23
C SER A 24 11.29 1.58 1.36
N GLY A 25 11.66 2.30 0.29
CA GLY A 25 11.60 3.76 0.25
C GLY A 25 10.17 4.29 0.37
N CYS A 26 9.24 3.73 -0.39
CA CYS A 26 7.82 4.09 -0.33
C CYS A 26 7.22 3.86 1.07
N ASN A 27 7.54 2.72 1.70
CA ASN A 27 7.11 2.40 3.06
C ASN A 27 7.71 3.37 4.09
N SER A 28 8.98 3.73 3.91
CA SER A 28 9.66 4.71 4.77
C SER A 28 8.99 6.09 4.66
N THR A 29 8.62 6.52 3.47
CA THR A 29 7.88 7.77 3.24
C THR A 29 6.49 7.74 3.90
N LEU A 30 5.74 6.64 3.76
CA LEU A 30 4.45 6.47 4.45
C LEU A 30 4.60 6.56 5.97
N LYS A 31 5.64 5.91 6.52
CA LYS A 31 5.93 5.96 7.95
C LYS A 31 6.28 7.37 8.42
N ALA A 32 7.13 8.08 7.68
CA ALA A 32 7.48 9.47 7.97
C ALA A 32 6.26 10.40 7.94
N LEU A 33 5.36 10.23 6.97
CA LEU A 33 4.11 10.99 6.89
C LEU A 33 3.18 10.70 8.06
N LYS A 34 3.06 9.43 8.47
CA LYS A 34 2.28 9.02 9.65
C LYS A 34 2.83 9.61 10.95
N ASP A 35 4.15 9.54 11.12
CA ASP A 35 4.84 10.07 12.30
C ASP A 35 4.76 11.61 12.35
N GLY A 36 4.86 12.28 11.21
CA GLY A 36 4.62 13.72 11.09
C GLY A 36 3.19 14.12 11.45
N LEU A 37 2.19 13.35 11.02
CA LEU A 37 0.80 13.55 11.42
C LEU A 37 0.60 13.37 12.92
N ARG A 38 1.20 12.32 13.50
CA ARG A 38 1.16 12.06 14.94
C ARG A 38 1.81 13.20 15.71
N LEU A 39 2.97 13.68 15.26
CA LEU A 39 3.66 14.80 15.88
C LEU A 39 2.82 16.08 15.81
N SER A 40 2.21 16.37 14.67
CA SER A 40 1.30 17.52 14.51
C SER A 40 0.12 17.45 15.48
N PHE A 41 -0.45 16.26 15.71
CA PHE A 41 -1.54 16.10 16.68
C PHE A 41 -1.10 16.31 18.12
N THR A 42 0.12 15.91 18.48
CA THR A 42 0.68 16.12 19.82
C THR A 42 1.06 17.59 20.06
N LEU A 43 1.60 18.27 19.04
CA LEU A 43 2.02 19.68 19.14
C LEU A 43 0.84 20.66 19.25
N ASP A 44 -0.32 20.28 18.71
CA ASP A 44 -1.56 21.07 18.76
C ASP A 44 -2.15 21.18 20.18
N GLY A 45 -1.51 20.56 21.19
CA GLY A 45 -1.85 20.68 22.61
C GLY A 45 -3.22 20.09 23.00
N THR A 46 -4.00 19.63 22.02
CA THR A 46 -5.29 19.00 22.22
C THR A 46 -5.10 17.50 22.41
N GLU A 47 -5.71 16.98 23.48
CA GLU A 47 -5.76 15.55 23.77
C GLU A 47 -6.11 14.74 22.52
N MET A 48 -5.52 13.55 22.42
CA MET A 48 -5.69 12.72 21.23
C MET A 48 -7.11 12.13 21.19
N ASN A 49 -8.02 12.90 20.61
CA ASN A 49 -9.43 12.53 20.45
C ASN A 49 -9.58 11.23 19.67
N ALA A 50 -10.65 10.48 19.93
CA ALA A 50 -10.96 9.21 19.25
C ALA A 50 -10.92 9.33 17.71
N ARG A 51 -11.28 10.49 17.16
CA ARG A 51 -11.19 10.72 15.71
C ARG A 51 -9.74 10.79 15.19
N LYS A 52 -8.82 11.39 15.96
CA LYS A 52 -7.39 11.51 15.62
C LYS A 52 -6.70 10.13 15.71
N THR A 53 -7.03 9.32 16.73
CA THR A 53 -6.52 7.95 16.86
C THR A 53 -7.00 7.06 15.72
N THR A 54 -8.31 7.04 15.42
CA THR A 54 -8.84 6.24 14.30
C THR A 54 -8.24 6.66 12.96
N LEU A 55 -7.92 7.95 12.78
CA LEU A 55 -7.25 8.43 11.57
C LEU A 55 -5.82 7.91 11.44
N LEU A 56 -5.05 7.89 12.54
CA LEU A 56 -3.69 7.34 12.57
C LEU A 56 -3.66 5.83 12.36
N GLU A 57 -4.66 5.11 12.88
CA GLU A 57 -4.82 3.67 12.68
C GLU A 57 -5.21 3.33 11.24
N ALA A 58 -6.08 4.13 10.62
CA ALA A 58 -6.49 3.96 9.23
C ALA A 58 -5.39 4.34 8.20
N PHE A 59 -4.29 4.95 8.67
CA PHE A 59 -3.17 5.37 7.84
C PHE A 59 -2.36 4.16 7.34
N PRO A 60 -2.19 3.98 6.02
CA PRO A 60 -1.49 2.84 5.46
C PRO A 60 0.01 2.91 5.76
N VAL A 61 0.57 1.80 6.23
CA VAL A 61 1.99 1.70 6.60
C VAL A 61 2.83 1.10 5.46
N ASP A 62 2.17 0.50 4.47
CA ASP A 62 2.83 -0.25 3.40
C ASP A 62 2.21 0.05 2.03
N LEU A 63 3.08 0.13 1.01
CA LEU A 63 2.72 0.37 -0.39
C LEU A 63 1.73 -0.66 -0.93
N ARG A 64 1.84 -1.93 -0.56
CA ARG A 64 0.87 -2.99 -0.94
C ARG A 64 -0.53 -2.66 -0.45
N THR A 65 -0.65 -2.11 0.77
CA THR A 65 -1.95 -1.68 1.30
C THR A 65 -2.52 -0.56 0.45
N VAL A 66 -1.68 0.38 0.01
CA VAL A 66 -2.08 1.47 -0.87
C VAL A 66 -2.53 0.92 -2.24
N LYS A 67 -1.73 0.05 -2.87
CA LYS A 67 -2.06 -0.56 -4.17
C LYS A 67 -3.37 -1.34 -4.12
N ASN A 68 -3.56 -2.19 -3.11
CA ASN A 68 -4.81 -2.90 -2.89
C ASN A 68 -6.00 -1.94 -2.76
N ARG A 69 -5.82 -0.83 -2.03
CA ARG A 69 -6.90 0.15 -1.79
C ARG A 69 -7.34 0.87 -3.05
N PHE A 70 -6.43 1.09 -3.99
CA PHE A 70 -6.73 1.64 -5.32
C PHE A 70 -6.97 0.57 -6.38
N ARG A 71 -6.96 -0.72 -6.01
CA ARG A 71 -7.06 -1.86 -6.94
C ARG A 71 -6.03 -1.77 -8.08
N LEU A 72 -4.80 -1.38 -7.73
CA LEU A 72 -3.66 -1.25 -8.64
C LEU A 72 -2.74 -2.47 -8.62
N ASP A 73 -3.09 -3.51 -7.86
CA ASP A 73 -2.40 -4.79 -8.00
C ASP A 73 -2.81 -5.45 -9.32
N ALA A 74 -1.81 -5.90 -10.06
CA ALA A 74 -2.03 -6.58 -11.32
C ALA A 74 -2.71 -7.92 -11.04
N ASP A 75 -3.79 -8.20 -11.77
CA ASP A 75 -4.43 -9.50 -11.72
C ASP A 75 -3.54 -10.48 -12.50
N THR A 76 -2.74 -11.27 -11.79
CA THR A 76 -1.76 -12.18 -12.40
C THR A 76 -2.31 -13.60 -12.44
N THR A 77 -2.33 -14.19 -13.64
CA THR A 77 -2.61 -15.61 -13.83
C THR A 77 -1.28 -16.37 -13.90
N THR A 78 -1.03 -17.28 -12.96
CA THR A 78 0.20 -18.10 -12.96
C THR A 78 0.06 -19.24 -13.96
N TYR A 79 0.95 -19.30 -14.94
CA TYR A 79 1.07 -20.43 -15.86
C TYR A 79 2.25 -21.32 -15.46
N ALA A 80 2.15 -22.62 -15.70
CA ALA A 80 3.30 -23.52 -15.57
C ALA A 80 4.00 -23.64 -16.93
N ALA A 81 5.33 -23.50 -16.95
CA ALA A 81 6.13 -23.70 -18.15
C ALA A 81 6.98 -24.97 -18.00
N CYS A 82 6.92 -25.86 -18.97
CA CYS A 82 7.77 -27.05 -19.04
C CYS A 82 9.12 -26.69 -19.68
N PRO A 83 10.25 -26.78 -18.95
CA PRO A 83 11.56 -26.41 -19.49
C PRO A 83 12.07 -27.38 -20.56
N ASP A 84 11.57 -28.62 -20.59
CA ASP A 84 12.03 -29.65 -21.54
C ASP A 84 11.25 -29.62 -22.87
N CYS A 85 10.04 -29.07 -22.85
CA CYS A 85 9.10 -29.15 -23.97
C CYS A 85 8.57 -27.80 -24.43
N ASP A 86 8.99 -26.70 -23.80
CA ASP A 86 8.59 -25.30 -24.08
C ASP A 86 7.07 -25.05 -24.09
N GLU A 87 6.28 -25.98 -23.55
CA GLU A 87 4.83 -25.85 -23.43
C GLU A 87 4.44 -25.04 -22.19
N ILE A 88 3.39 -24.23 -22.35
CA ILE A 88 2.79 -23.40 -21.29
C ILE A 88 1.43 -23.99 -20.94
N PHE A 89 1.24 -24.37 -19.68
CA PHE A 89 0.02 -24.93 -19.16
C PHE A 89 -0.78 -23.87 -18.40
N ALA A 90 -2.04 -23.69 -18.81
CA ALA A 90 -2.99 -22.84 -18.10
C ALA A 90 -3.21 -23.38 -16.67
N PRO A 91 -3.44 -22.50 -15.68
CA PRO A 91 -3.70 -22.94 -14.31
C PRO A 91 -5.01 -23.73 -14.26
N THR A 92 -4.90 -25.04 -14.04
CA THR A 92 -6.05 -25.86 -13.63
C THR A 92 -6.36 -25.54 -12.17
N MET A 93 -7.39 -24.72 -11.93
CA MET A 93 -8.00 -24.66 -10.60
C MET A 93 -8.54 -26.05 -10.24
N LYS A 94 -7.80 -26.81 -9.43
CA LYS A 94 -8.43 -27.88 -8.65
C LYS A 94 -9.17 -27.18 -7.52
N ASN A 95 -10.50 -27.23 -7.57
CA ASN A 95 -11.35 -26.79 -6.48
C ASN A 95 -10.91 -27.45 -5.17
N GLY A 96 -10.34 -26.64 -4.26
CA GLY A 96 -10.20 -26.92 -2.83
C GLY A 96 -9.09 -27.86 -2.42
N ILE A 97 -8.05 -27.31 -1.80
CA ILE A 97 -7.61 -27.67 -0.43
C ILE A 97 -7.18 -26.38 0.27
#